data_AF-A0A523EEA5-F1
#
_entry.id   AF-A0A523EEA5-F1
#
_cell.length_a   1.000
_cell.length_b   1.000
_cell.length_c   1.000
_cell.angle_alpha   90.00
_cell.angle_beta   90.00
_cell.angle_gamma   90.00
#
_symmetry.space_group_name_H-M   'P 1'
#
loop_
_entity.id
_entity.type
_entity.pdbx_description
1 polymer ?
#
loop_
_entity_poly.entity_id
_entity_poly.type
_entity_poly.pdbx_seq_one_letter_code
_entity_poly.pdbx_strand_id
1 'polypeptide(L)' 'MNLFDDAQHSKLKREVSFSAFPTFSLIELRLDENNEGDGTLAIGVKMNYDKEKNTLVLENFSSEPVRLTRVRKTN' A
#
# COMPACT_ATOMS: atom_id res chain seq x y z
N MET A 1 50.24 8.27 -8.93
CA MET A 1 49.50 7.29 -8.10
C MET A 1 48.65 8.10 -7.14
N ASN A 2 47.40 8.38 -7.51
CA ASN A 2 46.48 9.18 -6.71
C ASN A 2 45.65 8.26 -5.82
N LEU A 3 45.74 8.49 -4.52
CA LEU A 3 45.10 7.74 -3.43
C LEU A 3 43.69 8.28 -3.13
N PHE A 4 42.89 8.52 -4.17
CA PHE A 4 41.51 8.98 -4.05
C PHE A 4 40.68 8.42 -5.20
N ASP A 5 40.40 7.11 -5.17
CA ASP A 5 39.32 6.52 -5.98
C ASP A 5 38.58 5.40 -5.22
N ASP A 6 38.72 5.39 -3.90
CA ASP A 6 37.89 4.61 -2.98
C ASP A 6 36.60 5.39 -2.70
N ALA A 7 35.60 5.18 -3.56
CA ALA A 7 34.18 5.09 -3.17
C ALA A 7 33.29 4.86 -4.40
N GLN A 8 33.63 3.91 -5.28
CA GLN A 8 32.62 3.31 -6.16
C GLN A 8 31.80 2.29 -5.35
N HIS A 9 31.09 2.78 -4.34
CA HIS A 9 30.06 1.99 -3.66
C HIS A 9 28.90 1.78 -4.62
N SER A 10 28.92 0.63 -5.29
CA SER A 10 27.78 -0.17 -5.75
C SER A 10 26.45 0.60 -5.72
N LYS A 11 26.11 1.23 -6.84
CA LYS A 11 24.77 1.75 -7.10
C LYS A 11 23.85 0.55 -7.20
N LEU A 12 23.32 0.10 -6.05
CA LEU A 12 22.36 -1.00 -5.94
C LEU A 12 21.23 -0.77 -6.94
N LYS A 13 21.27 -1.47 -8.08
CA LYS A 13 20.12 -1.60 -8.98
C LYS A 13 19.07 -2.41 -8.26
N ARG A 14 18.21 -1.73 -7.49
CA ARG A 14 17.01 -2.34 -6.93
C ARG A 14 15.97 -2.39 -8.03
N GLU A 15 15.97 -3.49 -8.77
CA GLU A 15 14.89 -3.84 -9.69
C GLU A 15 13.70 -4.29 -8.83
N VAL A 16 12.62 -3.50 -8.83
CA VAL A 16 11.35 -3.88 -8.22
C VAL A 16 10.46 -4.38 -9.36
N SER A 17 10.44 -5.70 -9.53
CA SER A 17 9.50 -6.34 -10.46
C SER A 17 8.13 -6.44 -9.79
N PHE A 18 7.16 -5.71 -10.32
CA PHE A 18 5.75 -5.87 -9.97
C PHE A 18 5.18 -7.02 -10.80
N SER A 19 4.61 -8.04 -10.13
CA SER A 19 3.85 -9.05 -10.85
C SER A 19 2.60 -8.39 -11.45
N ALA A 20 2.22 -8.83 -12.65
CA ALA A 20 0.92 -8.49 -13.20
C ALA A 20 -0.15 -9.05 -12.25
N PHE A 21 -0.90 -8.16 -11.59
CA PHE A 21 -2.14 -8.43 -10.83
C PHE A 21 -2.06 -9.03 -9.41
N PRO A 22 -1.33 -8.48 -8.44
CA PRO A 22 -1.80 -8.59 -7.07
C PRO A 22 -2.86 -7.50 -6.87
N THR A 23 -4.13 -7.81 -7.16
CA THR A 23 -5.23 -6.95 -6.74
C THR A 23 -5.27 -7.00 -5.22
N PHE A 24 -4.88 -5.92 -4.56
CA PHE A 24 -5.03 -5.78 -3.12
C PHE A 24 -6.38 -5.16 -2.82
N SER A 25 -6.92 -5.48 -1.65
CA SER A 25 -8.10 -4.82 -1.10
C SER A 25 -7.67 -3.94 0.06
N LEU A 26 -8.22 -2.73 0.13
CA LEU A 26 -7.99 -1.82 1.25
C LEU A 26 -9.25 -1.79 2.11
N ILE A 27 -9.08 -2.00 3.41
CA ILE A 27 -10.16 -1.91 4.39
C ILE A 27 -9.90 -0.76 5.35
N GLU A 28 -10.91 0.11 5.50
CA GLU A 28 -10.99 1.09 6.58
C GLU A 28 -12.02 0.59 7.58
N LEU A 29 -11.63 0.45 8.85
CA LEU A 29 -12.52 0.08 9.96
C LEU A 29 -12.54 1.22 10.97
N ARG A 30 -13.75 1.60 11.39
CA ARG A 30 -14.00 2.57 12.45
C ARG A 30 -14.76 1.86 13.57
N LEU A 31 -14.02 1.46 14.59
CA LEU A 31 -14.54 0.70 15.73
C LEU A 31 -14.66 1.58 16.96
N ASP A 32 -15.64 1.29 17.80
CA ASP A 32 -15.83 1.87 19.12
C ASP A 32 -15.03 1.14 20.21
N GLU A 33 -15.20 1.58 21.46
CA GLU A 33 -14.54 0.99 22.63
C GLU A 33 -14.94 -0.48 22.88
N ASN A 34 -16.07 -0.92 22.34
CA ASN A 34 -16.57 -2.30 22.42
C ASN A 34 -16.08 -3.17 21.25
N ASN A 35 -15.25 -2.64 20.35
CA ASN A 35 -14.81 -3.27 19.10
C ASN A 35 -15.92 -3.52 18.07
N GLU A 36 -16.99 -2.72 18.10
CA GLU A 36 -18.08 -2.74 17.14
C GLU A 36 -18.03 -1.48 16.27
N GLY A 37 -18.48 -1.56 15.03
CA GLY A 37 -18.59 -0.37 14.20
C GLY A 37 -18.86 -0.66 12.74
N ASP A 38 -18.34 0.23 11.89
CA ASP A 38 -18.58 0.22 10.45
C ASP A 38 -17.25 0.38 9.69
N GLY A 39 -17.29 0.10 8.40
CA GLY A 39 -16.11 0.19 7.56
C GLY A 39 -16.41 0.30 6.08
N THR A 40 -15.35 0.45 5.31
CA THR A 40 -15.40 0.48 3.85
C THR A 40 -14.30 -0.41 3.29
N LEU A 41 -14.61 -1.19 2.27
CA LEU A 41 -13.69 -2.04 1.54
C LEU A 41 -13.60 -1.60 0.09
N ALA A 42 -12.42 -1.17 -0.33
CA ALA A 42 -12.09 -0.97 -1.73
C ALA A 42 -11.49 -2.27 -2.28
N ILE A 43 -12.06 -2.77 -3.38
CA ILE A 43 -11.62 -4.02 -4.03
C ILE A 43 -10.94 -3.67 -5.34
N GLY A 44 -9.81 -4.29 -5.63
CA GLY A 44 -9.06 -4.01 -6.85
C GLY A 44 -8.38 -2.65 -6.79
N VAL A 45 -7.64 -2.40 -5.71
CA VAL A 45 -6.86 -1.18 -5.56
C VAL A 45 -5.51 -1.34 -6.28
N LYS A 46 -5.17 -0.37 -7.12
CA LYS A 46 -3.82 -0.21 -7.65
C LYS A 46 -3.02 0.75 -6.77
N MET A 47 -1.83 0.30 -6.43
CA MET A 47 -0.89 1.06 -5.64
C MET A 47 0.24 1.54 -6.52
N ASN A 48 0.52 2.84 -6.48
CA ASN A 48 1.69 3.43 -7.12
C ASN A 48 2.50 4.18 -6.08
N TYR A 49 3.73 3.73 -5.85
CA TYR A 49 4.63 4.34 -4.87
C TYR A 49 5.73 5.14 -5.58
N ASP A 50 5.65 6.46 -5.47
CA ASP A 50 6.68 7.39 -5.92
C ASP A 50 7.70 7.58 -4.79
N LYS A 51 8.86 6.94 -4.93
CA LYS A 51 9.95 6.97 -3.94
C LYS A 51 10.63 8.34 -3.85
N GLU A 52 10.70 9.07 -4.97
CA GLU A 52 11.39 10.37 -5.01
C GLU A 52 10.56 11.43 -4.29
N LYS A 53 9.23 11.35 -4.43
CA LYS A 53 8.28 12.24 -3.75
C LYS A 53 7.76 11.69 -2.43
N ASN A 54 8.21 10.50 -2.03
CA ASN A 54 7.72 9.79 -0.84
C ASN A 54 6.18 9.75 -0.77
N THR A 55 5.54 9.45 -1.89
CA THR A 55 4.07 9.53 -2.04
C THR A 55 3.51 8.17 -2.47
N LEU A 56 2.46 7.72 -1.79
CA LEU A 56 1.69 6.52 -2.15
C LEU A 56 0.33 6.95 -2.73
N VAL A 57 0.09 6.61 -3.99
CA VAL A 57 -1.21 6.82 -4.66
C VAL A 57 -1.97 5.50 -4.67
N LEU A 58 -3.22 5.56 -4.22
CA LEU A 58 -4.15 4.43 -4.18
C LEU A 58 -5.31 4.75 -5.13
N GLU A 59 -5.44 3.95 -6.19
CA GLU A 59 -6.53 4.05 -7.16
C GLU A 59 -7.48 2.88 -6.96
N ASN A 60 -8.75 3.15 -6.63
CA ASN A 60 -9.77 2.12 -6.59
C ASN A 60 -10.33 1.88 -8.00
N PHE A 61 -10.18 0.67 -8.54
CA PHE A 61 -10.76 0.31 -9.83
C PHE A 61 -12.21 -0.20 -9.75
N SER A 62 -12.80 -0.33 -8.56
CA SER A 62 -14.23 -0.61 -8.42
C SER A 62 -15.08 0.64 -8.69
N SER A 63 -16.27 0.46 -9.25
CA SER A 63 -17.23 1.54 -9.48
C SER A 63 -17.73 2.15 -8.17
N GLU A 64 -17.92 1.35 -7.12
CA GLU A 64 -18.26 1.83 -5.77
C GLU A 64 -17.53 1.00 -4.69
N PRO A 65 -17.07 1.63 -3.59
CA PRO A 65 -16.55 0.91 -2.42
C PRO A 65 -17.66 0.08 -1.73
N VAL A 66 -17.31 -1.11 -1.25
CA VAL A 66 -18.24 -1.95 -0.49
C VAL A 66 -18.38 -1.40 0.93
N ARG A 67 -19.60 -1.12 1.35
CA ARG A 67 -19.89 -0.70 2.73
C ARG A 67 -19.95 -1.92 3.65
N LEU A 68 -19.22 -1.86 4.75
CA LEU A 68 -19.27 -2.87 5.81
C LEU A 68 -20.04 -2.29 6.98
N THR A 69 -21.17 -2.90 7.33
CA THR A 69 -22.01 -2.46 8.44
C THR A 69 -21.95 -3.47 9.58
N ARG A 70 -21.91 -3.02 10.83
CA ARG A 70 -21.92 -3.88 12.03
C ARG A 70 -20.75 -4.88 12.05
N VAL A 71 -19.56 -4.40 11.72
CA VAL A 71 -18.33 -5.18 11.84
C VAL A 71 -17.93 -5.30 13.32
N ARG A 72 -17.38 -6.47 13.69
CA ARG A 72 -16.91 -6.75 15.04
C ARG A 72 -15.56 -7.45 14.98
N LYS A 73 -14.60 -7.00 15.80
CA LYS A 73 -13.32 -7.70 15.94
C LYS A 73 -13.52 -8.99 16.74
N THR A 74 -13.11 -10.12 16.19
CA THR A 74 -13.10 -11.42 16.89
C THR A 74 -11.69 -11.71 17.41
N ASN A 75 -11.61 -12.26 18.63
CA ASN A 75 -10.37 -12.77 19.22
C ASN A 75 -10.12 -14.23 18.84
#